data_AF-A0A382G4C3-F1
#
_entry.id   AF-A0A382G4C3-F1
#
_cell.length_a   1.000
_cell.length_b   1.000
_cell.length_c   1.000
_cell.angle_alpha   90.00
_cell.angle_beta   90.00
_cell.angle_gamma   90.00
#
_symmetry.space_group_name_H-M   'P 1'
#
loop_
_entity.id
_entity.type
_entity.pdbx_description
1 polymer ?
#
loop_
_entity_poly.entity_id
_entity_poly.type
_entity_poly.pdbx_seq_one_letter_code
_entity_poly.pdbx_strand_id
1 'polypeptide(L)'
;ASSCPAERFFLHFKETILFVNRNSPEKEVLYSVDMAQEAEIITSTTNESEQNLLNFVSFSFDDDYQPSLIHHDLSSRNNDDETMQRMMDSVMPVLRAFMCAISE
;
A
#
# COMPACT_ATOMS: atom_id res chain seq x y z
N ALA A 1 -8.86 19.11 4.80
CA ALA A 1 -7.79 18.34 5.45
C ALA A 1 -8.37 17.73 6.72
N SER A 2 -8.33 16.42 6.84
CA SER A 2 -8.93 15.70 7.97
C SER A 2 -7.85 15.51 9.04
N SER A 3 -8.11 15.92 10.29
CA SER A 3 -7.11 15.86 11.36
C SER A 3 -7.06 14.46 11.97
N CYS A 4 -6.66 13.47 11.16
CA CYS A 4 -6.52 12.09 11.61
C CYS A 4 -5.46 12.00 12.72
N PRO A 5 -5.81 11.55 13.95
CA PRO A 5 -4.85 11.43 15.04
C PRO A 5 -4.02 10.12 14.97
N ALA A 6 -4.37 9.18 14.08
CA ALA A 6 -3.70 7.90 14.01
C ALA A 6 -2.29 8.04 13.42
N GLU A 7 -1.29 7.67 14.22
CA GLU A 7 0.10 7.69 13.82
C GLU A 7 0.54 6.39 13.15
N ARG A 8 -0.03 5.26 13.55
CA ARG A 8 0.28 3.93 13.00
C ARG A 8 -0.96 3.07 12.98
N PHE A 9 -1.20 2.38 11.87
CA PHE A 9 -2.29 1.43 11.79
C PHE A 9 -2.01 0.34 10.77
N PHE A 10 -2.74 -0.76 10.95
CA PHE A 10 -2.64 -1.97 10.16
C PHE A 10 -4.00 -2.25 9.54
N LEU A 11 -4.05 -2.37 8.22
CA LEU A 11 -5.26 -2.74 7.49
C LEU A 11 -5.01 -4.08 6.80
N HIS A 12 -5.97 -4.99 6.95
CA HIS A 12 -5.99 -6.25 6.24
C HIS A 12 -7.35 -6.45 5.61
N PHE A 13 -7.37 -6.64 4.30
CA PHE A 13 -8.57 -6.91 3.54
C PHE A 13 -8.23 -7.76 2.32
N LYS A 14 -9.07 -8.75 2.02
CA LYS A 14 -8.86 -9.68 0.91
C LYS A 14 -7.46 -10.31 1.02
N GLU A 15 -6.66 -10.33 -0.05
CA GLU A 15 -5.27 -10.78 -0.03
C GLU A 15 -4.27 -9.61 0.10
N THR A 16 -4.67 -8.50 0.74
CA THR A 16 -3.85 -7.28 0.87
C THR A 16 -3.64 -6.89 2.33
N ILE A 17 -2.38 -6.60 2.67
CA ILE A 17 -1.94 -6.09 3.96
C ILE A 17 -1.32 -4.72 3.73
N LEU A 18 -1.72 -3.72 4.53
CA LEU A 18 -1.13 -2.40 4.58
C LEU A 18 -0.63 -2.09 5.99
N PHE A 19 0.64 -1.71 6.10
CA PHE A 19 1.22 -1.12 7.30
C PHE A 19 1.44 0.38 7.05
N VAL A 20 0.73 1.23 7.78
CA VAL A 20 0.74 2.67 7.55
C VAL A 20 1.35 3.40 8.72
N ASN A 21 2.28 4.32 8.45
CA ASN A 21 2.94 5.16 9.45
C ASN A 21 2.89 6.62 9.05
N ARG A 22 2.58 7.49 10.02
CA ARG A 22 2.73 8.93 9.88
C ARG A 22 4.21 9.31 10.03
N ASN A 23 4.75 10.01 9.05
CA ASN A 23 6.16 10.41 9.01
C ASN A 23 6.43 11.81 9.57
N SER A 24 5.42 12.71 9.60
CA SER A 24 5.61 14.11 9.98
C SER A 24 4.66 14.56 11.10
N PRO A 25 5.15 15.26 12.14
CA PRO A 25 4.33 15.91 13.15
C PRO A 25 3.75 17.28 12.71
N GLU A 26 4.08 17.80 11.52
CA GLU A 26 3.66 19.14 11.05
C GLU A 26 2.37 19.15 10.20
N LYS A 27 1.99 20.34 9.67
CA LYS A 27 0.73 20.64 8.98
C LYS A 27 0.50 19.84 7.69
N GLU A 28 1.55 19.43 7.00
CA GLU A 28 1.46 18.52 5.85
C GLU A 28 1.70 17.10 6.35
N VAL A 29 0.61 16.36 6.53
CA VAL A 29 0.68 15.00 7.05
C VAL A 29 1.10 14.08 5.91
N LEU A 30 2.31 13.54 6.02
CA LEU A 30 2.82 12.52 5.12
C LEU A 30 2.71 11.15 5.79
N TYR A 31 2.05 10.21 5.11
CA TYR A 31 2.01 8.81 5.51
C TYR A 31 2.92 7.99 4.61
N SER A 32 3.65 7.03 5.18
CA SER A 32 4.28 5.93 4.48
C SER A 32 3.44 4.66 4.63
N VAL A 33 3.41 3.85 3.57
CA VAL A 33 2.66 2.60 3.49
C VAL A 33 3.61 1.53 2.99
N ASP A 34 3.72 0.45 3.75
CA ASP A 34 4.28 -0.81 3.26
C ASP A 34 3.11 -1.76 2.95
N MET A 35 3.02 -2.17 1.70
CA MET A 35 1.96 -3.04 1.20
C MET A 35 2.53 -4.40 0.80
N ALA A 36 1.84 -5.45 1.21
CA ALA A 36 2.01 -6.80 0.70
C ALA A 36 0.69 -7.28 0.09
N GLN A 37 0.74 -7.83 -1.12
CA GLN A 37 -0.42 -8.38 -1.80
C GLN A 37 -0.07 -9.72 -2.43
N GLU A 38 -0.96 -10.70 -2.34
CA GLU A 38 -0.78 -11.97 -3.04
C GLU A 38 -0.73 -11.75 -4.56
N ALA A 39 0.29 -12.29 -5.21
CA ALA A 39 0.42 -12.22 -6.66
C ALA A 39 -0.61 -13.15 -7.31
N GLU A 40 -1.34 -12.65 -8.29
CA GLU A 40 -2.24 -13.50 -9.10
C GLU A 40 -1.37 -14.50 -9.90
N ILE A 41 -1.44 -15.79 -9.55
CA ILE A 41 -0.73 -16.83 -10.28
C ILE A 41 -1.49 -17.09 -11.59
N ILE A 42 -1.10 -16.40 -12.66
CA ILE A 42 -1.64 -16.63 -14.00
C ILE A 42 -0.93 -17.83 -14.66
N THR A 43 -1.08 -19.06 -14.14
CA THR A 43 -0.64 -20.25 -14.89
C THR A 43 -1.56 -21.46 -14.68
N SER A 44 -2.00 -22.06 -15.79
CA SER A 44 -2.83 -23.26 -15.87
C SER A 44 -2.09 -24.58 -15.55
N THR A 45 -0.96 -24.51 -14.84
CA THR A 45 -0.12 -25.67 -14.49
C THR A 45 0.62 -25.34 -13.21
N THR A 46 -0.05 -25.52 -12.07
CA THR A 46 0.53 -25.26 -10.75
C THR A 46 1.43 -26.41 -10.33
N ASN A 47 2.73 -26.17 -10.30
CA ASN A 47 3.62 -26.88 -9.37
C ASN A 47 3.37 -26.28 -7.98
N GLU A 48 3.18 -27.13 -6.97
CA GLU A 48 2.84 -26.73 -5.59
C GLU A 48 3.85 -25.78 -4.93
N SER A 49 5.04 -25.61 -5.53
CA SER A 49 6.10 -24.70 -5.08
C SER A 49 5.88 -23.21 -5.42
N GLU A 50 4.91 -22.84 -6.26
CA GLU A 50 4.65 -21.44 -6.66
C GLU A 50 3.53 -20.77 -5.84
N GLN A 51 2.91 -21.48 -4.89
CA GLN A 51 1.63 -21.11 -4.25
C GLN A 51 1.67 -19.95 -3.24
N ASN A 52 2.73 -19.15 -3.12
CA ASN A 52 2.79 -18.09 -2.09
C ASN A 52 3.64 -16.88 -2.53
N LEU A 53 3.51 -16.44 -3.78
CA LEU A 53 4.26 -15.26 -4.23
C LEU A 53 3.54 -13.99 -3.76
N LEU A 54 4.27 -13.10 -3.07
CA LEU A 54 3.77 -11.80 -2.64
C LEU A 54 4.43 -10.69 -3.46
N ASN A 55 3.60 -9.75 -3.93
CA ASN A 55 4.04 -8.46 -4.43
C ASN A 55 4.19 -7.50 -3.25
N PHE A 56 5.31 -6.78 -3.22
CA PHE A 56 5.59 -5.76 -2.22
C PHE A 56 5.69 -4.40 -2.90
N VAL A 57 5.04 -3.38 -2.32
CA VAL A 57 5.18 -1.99 -2.73
C VAL A 57 5.22 -1.10 -1.51
N SER A 58 6.16 -0.17 -1.50
CA SER A 58 6.24 0.88 -0.48
C SER A 58 5.96 2.22 -1.14
N PHE A 59 5.08 3.01 -0.55
CA PHE A 59 4.68 4.30 -1.10
C PHE A 59 4.30 5.28 -0.01
N SER A 60 4.21 6.55 -0.36
CA SER A 60 3.68 7.59 0.52
C SER A 60 2.43 8.22 -0.05
N PHE A 61 1.64 8.87 0.81
CA PHE A 61 0.56 9.76 0.39
C PHE A 61 0.38 10.87 1.42
N ASP A 62 -0.20 11.97 0.97
CA ASP A 62 -0.56 13.14 1.77
C ASP A 62 -2.09 13.34 1.81
N ASP A 63 -2.55 14.50 2.28
CA ASP A 63 -3.96 14.84 2.37
C ASP A 63 -4.69 14.90 1.02
N ASP A 64 -3.99 14.96 -0.11
CA ASP A 64 -4.58 14.89 -1.44
C ASP A 64 -4.81 13.43 -1.89
N TYR A 65 -4.30 12.46 -1.14
CA TYR A 65 -4.39 11.03 -1.42
C TYR A 65 -3.81 10.64 -2.78
N GLN A 66 -2.75 11.35 -3.20
CA GLN A 66 -1.98 10.96 -4.38
C GLN A 66 -0.81 10.07 -3.93
N PRO A 67 -0.76 8.79 -4.35
CA PRO A 67 0.32 7.91 -3.96
C PRO A 67 1.60 8.27 -4.71
N SER A 68 2.74 8.23 -4.00
CA SER A 68 4.08 8.42 -4.55
C SER A 68 4.95 7.23 -4.19
N LEU A 69 5.53 6.57 -5.19
CA LEU A 69 6.35 5.39 -4.99
C LEU A 69 7.60 5.74 -4.16
N ILE A 70 7.87 4.94 -3.12
CA ILE A 70 9.13 4.98 -2.37
C ILE A 70 10.01 3.87 -2.96
N HIS A 71 10.99 4.21 -3.78
CA HIS A 71 11.92 3.21 -4.32
C HIS A 71 12.71 2.55 -3.18
N HIS A 72 12.40 1.28 -2.90
CA HIS A 72 13.20 0.40 -2.05
C HIS A 72 13.70 -0.78 -2.88
N ASP A 73 15.00 -0.85 -3.11
CA ASP A 73 15.64 -1.91 -3.89
C ASP A 73 15.68 -3.20 -3.07
N LEU A 74 14.64 -4.04 -3.19
CA LEU A 74 14.53 -5.30 -2.47
C LEU A 74 14.10 -6.43 -3.39
N SER A 75 14.93 -6.78 -4.38
CA SER A 75 14.95 -8.11 -5.01
C SER A 75 13.62 -8.65 -5.63
N SER A 76 12.57 -7.83 -5.68
CA SER A 76 11.26 -8.25 -6.15
C SER A 76 11.32 -8.31 -7.67
N ARG A 77 11.18 -9.53 -8.16
CA ARG A 77 11.28 -9.88 -9.57
C ARG A 77 10.27 -9.04 -10.36
N ASN A 78 10.77 -8.13 -11.20
CA ASN A 78 10.07 -7.41 -12.26
C ASN A 78 8.59 -7.09 -12.00
N ASN A 79 8.33 -6.07 -11.17
CA ASN A 79 7.09 -5.31 -11.32
C ASN A 79 7.49 -4.01 -12.01
N ASP A 80 7.00 -3.79 -13.23
CA ASP A 80 7.18 -2.51 -13.90
C ASP A 80 6.50 -1.40 -13.07
N ASP A 81 6.97 -0.16 -13.25
CA ASP A 81 6.42 1.00 -12.53
C ASP A 81 4.89 1.11 -12.73
N GLU A 82 4.36 0.65 -13.86
CA GLU A 82 2.92 0.59 -14.13
C GLU A 82 2.17 -0.37 -13.19
N THR A 83 2.72 -1.56 -12.94
CA THR A 83 2.13 -2.55 -12.04
C THR A 83 2.15 -2.04 -10.61
N MET A 84 3.27 -1.46 -10.18
CA MET A 84 3.35 -0.82 -8.86
C MET A 84 2.34 0.32 -8.73
N GLN A 85 2.20 1.16 -9.76
CA GLN A 85 1.21 2.23 -9.77
C GLN A 85 -0.21 1.70 -9.64
N ARG A 86 -0.58 0.65 -10.41
CA ARG A 86 -1.92 0.03 -10.30
C ARG A 86 -2.18 -0.55 -8.92
N MET A 87 -1.18 -1.17 -8.30
CA MET A 87 -1.31 -1.69 -6.93
C MET A 87 -1.58 -0.57 -5.94
N MET A 88 -0.81 0.53 -5.99
CA MET A 88 -1.04 1.70 -5.14
C MET A 88 -2.43 2.30 -5.37
N ASP A 89 -2.81 2.54 -6.63
CA ASP A 89 -4.11 3.12 -6.99
C ASP A 89 -5.28 2.25 -6.50
N SER A 90 -5.12 0.92 -6.47
CA SER A 90 -6.16 0.00 -6.01
C SER A 90 -6.50 0.12 -4.52
N VAL A 91 -5.56 0.56 -3.69
CA VAL A 91 -5.73 0.63 -2.22
C VAL A 91 -6.05 2.04 -1.73
N MET A 92 -5.77 3.08 -2.52
CA MET A 92 -6.04 4.47 -2.14
C MET A 92 -7.50 4.76 -1.76
N PRO A 93 -8.54 4.21 -2.42
CA PRO A 93 -9.91 4.41 -2.00
C PRO A 93 -10.19 3.88 -0.58
N VAL A 94 -9.58 2.75 -0.21
CA VAL A 94 -9.72 2.16 1.14
C VAL A 94 -9.03 3.04 2.17
N LEU A 95 -7.80 3.48 1.88
CA LEU A 95 -7.04 4.40 2.74
C LEU A 95 -7.80 5.71 2.94
N ARG A 96 -8.33 6.31 1.86
CA ARG A 96 -9.14 7.53 1.93
C ARG A 96 -10.39 7.34 2.78
N ALA A 97 -11.17 6.29 2.54
CA ALA A 97 -12.38 6.02 3.32
C ALA A 97 -12.07 5.81 4.80
N PHE A 98 -11.02 5.04 5.10
CA PHE A 98 -10.57 4.80 6.47
C PHE A 98 -10.14 6.10 7.15
N MET A 99 -9.25 6.87 6.53
CA MET A 99 -8.79 8.16 7.06
C MET A 99 -9.94 9.13 7.31
N CYS A 100 -10.88 9.24 6.37
CA CYS A 100 -12.08 10.04 6.56
C CYS A 100 -12.94 9.57 7.74
N ALA A 101 -13.06 8.26 7.96
CA ALA A 101 -13.87 7.70 9.04
C ALA A 101 -13.25 7.90 10.44
N ILE A 102 -11.92 8.00 10.53
CA ILE A 102 -11.20 8.19 11.81
C ILE A 102 -10.75 9.63 12.06
N SER A 103 -11.09 10.53 11.15
CA SER A 103 -10.85 11.95 11.33
C SER A 103 -12.05 12.60 12.02
N GLU A 104 -11.77 13.51 12.95
CA GLU A 104 -12.79 14.28 13.67
C GLU A 104 -13.50 15.31 12.79
#